data_AF-A0A8T5NGX5-F1
#
_entry.id   AF-A0A8T5NGX5-F1
#
_cell.length_a   1.000
_cell.length_b   1.000
_cell.length_c   1.000
_cell.angle_alpha   90.00
_cell.angle_beta   90.00
_cell.angle_gamma   90.00
#
_symmetry.space_group_name_H-M   'P 1'
#
loop_
_entity.id
_entity.type
_entity.pdbx_description
1 polymer ?
#
loop_
_entity_poly.entity_id
_entity_poly.type
_entity_poly.pdbx_seq_one_letter_code
_entity_poly.pdbx_strand_id
1 'polypeptide(L)' 'MNEIILFEQKQVRRVLFHDEWWFVISDVVAVLTDSVNPSDYMKKLRS' A
#
# COMPACT_ATOMS: atom_id res chain seq x y z
N MET A 1 5.80 -15.22 10.68
CA MET A 1 4.61 -14.54 11.26
C MET A 1 4.44 -13.24 10.49
N ASN A 2 3.37 -13.11 9.69
CA ASN A 2 3.06 -11.85 8.99
C ASN A 2 2.12 -11.05 9.87
N GLU A 3 2.66 -10.07 10.57
CA GLU A 3 1.91 -9.16 11.43
C GLU A 3 1.18 -8.13 10.54
N ILE A 4 -0.14 -8.24 10.50
CA ILE A 4 -1.03 -7.32 9.80
C ILE A 4 -1.24 -6.11 10.70
N ILE A 5 -0.74 -4.95 10.30
CA ILE A 5 -1.01 -3.67 10.94
C ILE A 5 -2.25 -3.05 10.30
N LEU A 6 -3.24 -2.72 11.12
CA LEU A 6 -4.54 -2.18 10.70
C LEU A 6 -4.41 -0.65 10.57
N PHE A 7 -4.20 -0.15 9.35
CA PHE A 7 -4.26 1.29 9.08
C PHE A 7 -5.72 1.64 8.73
N GLU A 8 -6.42 2.28 9.66
CA GLU A 8 -7.80 2.78 9.47
C GLU A 8 -8.79 1.75 8.87
N GLN A 9 -8.88 0.56 9.47
CA GLN A 9 -9.76 -0.54 9.03
C GLN A 9 -9.41 -1.18 7.68
N LYS A 10 -8.38 -0.69 6.98
CA LYS A 10 -7.90 -1.27 5.72
C LYS A 10 -6.58 -2.00 5.92
N GLN A 11 -6.50 -3.20 5.36
CA GLN A 11 -5.30 -4.04 5.44
C GLN A 11 -4.29 -3.58 4.38
N VAL A 12 -3.11 -3.16 4.81
CA VAL A 12 -1.99 -2.82 3.90
C VAL A 12 -1.01 -3.99 3.89
N ARG A 13 -0.68 -4.51 2.70
CA ARG A 13 0.31 -5.58 2.57
C ARG A 13 1.71 -5.04 2.77
N ARG A 14 2.49 -5.74 3.60
CA ARG A 14 3.90 -5.46 3.85
C ARG A 14 4.74 -6.73 3.90
N VAL A 15 6.03 -6.61 3.60
CA VAL A 15 7.03 -7.66 3.77
C VAL A 15 8.24 -7.08 4.50
N LEU A 16 8.84 -7.87 5.39
CA LEU A 16 10.13 -7.56 5.99
C LEU A 16 11.22 -8.05 5.04
N PHE A 17 12.03 -7.16 4.52
CA PHE A 17 13.11 -7.46 3.58
C PHE A 17 14.35 -6.69 3.99
N HIS A 18 15.45 -7.40 4.30
CA HIS A 18 16.70 -6.80 4.78
C HIS A 18 16.54 -5.85 5.98
N ASP A 19 15.79 -6.27 7.01
CA ASP A 19 15.45 -5.42 8.18
C ASP A 19 14.67 -4.14 7.86
N GLU A 20 14.20 -3.99 6.62
CA GLU A 20 13.37 -2.88 6.18
C GLU A 20 11.93 -3.33 5.90
N TRP A 21 10.98 -2.44 6.18
CA TRP A 21 9.58 -2.67 5.86
C TRP A 21 9.27 -2.20 4.44
N TRP A 22 8.87 -3.15 3.60
CA TRP A 22 8.43 -2.88 2.24
C TRP A 22 6.91 -2.95 2.19
N PHE A 23 6.30 -1.95 1.56
CA PHE A 23 4.85 -1.82 1.46
C PHE A 23 4.39 -1.88 0.02
N VAL A 24 3.19 -2.42 -0.20
CA VAL A 24 2.57 -2.36 -1.53
C VAL A 24 2.04 -0.96 -1.77
N ILE A 25 2.63 -0.26 -2.75
CA ILE A 25 2.30 1.14 -3.02
C ILE A 25 0.83 1.35 -3.42
N SER A 26 0.19 0.40 -4.11
CA SER A 26 -1.24 0.54 -4.45
C SER A 26 -2.13 0.51 -3.21
N ASP A 27 -1.77 -0.31 -2.21
CA ASP A 27 -2.56 -0.41 -0.97
C ASP A 27 -2.40 0.88 -0.16
N VAL A 28 -1.18 1.42 -0.09
CA VAL A 28 -0.91 2.73 0.54
C VAL A 28 -1.71 3.83 -0.14
N VAL A 29 -1.69 3.90 -1.48
CA VAL A 29 -2.48 4.88 -2.23
C VAL A 29 -3.98 4.69 -1.98
N ALA A 30 -4.49 3.45 -1.99
CA ALA A 30 -5.90 3.15 -1.77
C ALA A 30 -6.39 3.56 -0.38
N VAL A 31 -5.55 3.37 0.64
CA VAL A 31 -5.86 3.78 2.02
C VAL A 31 -5.84 5.30 2.15
N LEU A 32 -4.83 5.97 1.60
CA LEU A 32 -4.68 7.42 1.76
C LEU A 32 -5.66 8.25 0.92
N THR A 33 -6.11 7.73 -0.21
CA THR A 33 -6.96 8.47 -1.16
C THR A 33 -8.41 8.03 -1.18
N ASP A 34 -8.76 6.96 -0.44
CA ASP A 34 -10.03 6.24 -0.57
C ASP A 34 -10.40 5.89 -2.02
N SER A 35 -9.40 5.86 -2.91
CA SER A 35 -9.63 5.71 -4.34
C SER A 35 -10.06 4.28 -4.66
N VAL A 36 -11.13 4.18 -5.45
CA VAL A 36 -11.62 2.90 -6.00
C VAL A 36 -10.58 2.27 -6.94
N ASN A 37 -9.67 3.08 -7.51
CA ASN A 37 -8.67 2.63 -8.48
C ASN A 37 -7.26 3.17 -8.18
N PRO A 38 -6.59 2.65 -7.14
CA PRO A 38 -5.24 3.10 -6.75
C PRO A 38 -4.17 2.88 -7.83
N SER A 39 -4.40 1.94 -8.77
CA SER A 39 -3.51 1.65 -9.88
C SER A 39 -3.36 2.81 -10.88
N ASP A 40 -4.35 3.70 -10.95
CA ASP A 40 -4.30 4.85 -11.85
C ASP A 40 -3.28 5.91 -11.40
N TYR A 41 -2.91 5.93 -10.12
CA TYR A 41 -1.83 6.78 -9.63
C TYR A 41 -0.49 6.44 -10.29
N MET A 42 -0.16 5.16 -10.41
CA MET A 42 1.05 4.71 -11.10
C MET A 42 1.03 5.01 -12.60
N LYS A 43 -0.15 5.08 -13.23
CA LYS A 43 -0.26 5.52 -14.63
C LYS A 43 0.01 7.00 -14.77
N LYS A 44 -0.51 7.83 -13.86
CA LYS A 44 -0.24 9.29 -13.84
C LYS A 44 1.22 9.64 -13.60
N LEU A 45 1.92 8.88 -12.77
CA LEU A 45 3.36 9.08 -12.50
C LEU A 45 4.26 8.76 -13.70
N ARG A 46 3.80 7.95 -14.65
CA ARG A 46 4.59 7.48 -15.79
C ARG A 46 4.44 8.37 -17.04
N SER A 47 3.62 9.41 -16.96
CA SER A 47 3.20 10.26 -18.08
C SER A 47 3.80 11.65 -18.05
#